data_AF-A0A895AJG9-F1
#
_entry.id   AF-A0A895AJG9-F1
#
_cell.length_a   1.000
_cell.length_b   1.000
_cell.length_c   1.000
_cell.angle_alpha   90.00
_cell.angle_beta   90.00
_cell.angle_gamma   90.00
#
_symmetry.space_group_name_H-M   'P 1'
#
loop_
_entity.id
_entity.type
_entity.pdbx_description
1 polymer ?
#
loop_
_entity_poly.entity_id
_entity_poly.type
_entity_poly.pdbx_seq_one_letter_code
_entity_poly.pdbx_strand_id
1 'polypeptide(L)'
;MEISVHGDGDDREPVLVVLGWGNHPGQANVAWLIDGLVAAGREVHAATLPTNASSFERAYMRPLASYVADRTFDAVVAHSLGGLVTATLDWDVRRVYLSPWWGVREGVQSAVFRALAALPTSRPLVPAAGSVGDISEPTPRETTRLSPTFVREVRRAQASLPAFRPDSTVFCSLTDAIVSVAAIGERTPAANLRVYDGGHEFFSSTGRAAVLDDVVAALRDGPAAVAGAST
;
A
#
# COMPACT_ATOMS: atom_id res chain seq x y z
N MET A 1 -7.43 -10.00 9.27
CA MET A 1 -7.64 -8.71 8.60
C MET A 1 -8.75 -8.03 9.35
N GLU A 2 -8.58 -6.77 9.67
CA GLU A 2 -9.57 -5.95 10.37
C GLU A 2 -9.99 -4.81 9.45
N ILE A 3 -11.28 -4.49 9.42
CA ILE A 3 -11.79 -3.35 8.68
C ILE A 3 -12.41 -2.37 9.66
N SER A 4 -12.08 -1.10 9.51
CA SER A 4 -12.75 0.02 10.16
C SER A 4 -13.33 0.95 9.11
N VAL A 5 -14.47 1.58 9.41
CA VAL A 5 -15.16 2.51 8.49
C VAL A 5 -15.07 3.91 9.08
N HIS A 6 -14.76 4.91 8.25
CA HIS A 6 -14.54 6.29 8.64
C HIS A 6 -15.29 7.25 7.72
N GLY A 7 -15.85 8.31 8.29
CA GLY A 7 -16.73 9.26 7.61
C GLY A 7 -18.18 8.85 7.72
N ASP A 8 -19.04 9.79 8.16
CA ASP A 8 -20.48 9.57 8.32
C ASP A 8 -21.26 10.28 7.20
N GLY A 9 -22.32 9.63 6.69
CA GLY A 9 -23.33 10.23 5.79
C GLY A 9 -23.57 9.43 4.51
N ASP A 10 -24.84 9.24 4.15
CA ASP A 10 -25.29 8.37 3.05
C ASP A 10 -24.88 8.85 1.63
N ASP A 11 -24.45 10.10 1.48
CA ASP A 11 -24.08 10.70 0.19
C ASP A 11 -22.58 10.55 -0.16
N ARG A 12 -21.81 9.80 0.65
CA ARG A 12 -20.37 9.65 0.47
C ARG A 12 -20.03 8.48 -0.46
N GLU A 13 -19.06 8.72 -1.33
CA GLU A 13 -18.53 7.71 -2.26
C GLU A 13 -17.61 6.71 -1.51
N PRO A 14 -17.92 5.41 -1.47
CA PRO A 14 -17.14 4.42 -0.72
C PRO A 14 -15.79 4.12 -1.39
N VAL A 15 -14.71 4.29 -0.63
CA VAL A 15 -13.34 3.95 -1.03
C VAL A 15 -12.74 2.93 -0.06
N LEU A 16 -12.12 1.89 -0.61
CA LEU A 16 -11.37 0.92 0.18
C LEU A 16 -9.91 1.39 0.32
N VAL A 17 -9.39 1.50 1.53
CA VAL A 17 -7.98 1.76 1.80
C VAL A 17 -7.32 0.49 2.33
N VAL A 18 -6.47 -0.16 1.53
CA VAL A 18 -5.71 -1.35 1.94
C VAL A 18 -4.35 -0.92 2.45
N LEU A 19 -4.17 -0.99 3.77
CA LEU A 19 -2.99 -0.45 4.44
C LEU A 19 -1.73 -1.28 4.21
N GLY A 20 -0.59 -0.60 4.35
CA GLY A 20 0.72 -1.22 4.38
C GLY A 20 0.95 -2.11 5.60
N TRP A 21 2.03 -2.88 5.53
CA TRP A 21 2.43 -3.77 6.60
C TRP A 21 2.77 -3.00 7.88
N GLY A 22 2.07 -3.30 8.98
CA GLY A 22 2.27 -2.63 10.28
C GLY A 22 1.54 -1.30 10.44
N ASN A 23 0.83 -0.84 9.41
CA ASN A 23 0.02 0.38 9.47
C ASN A 23 -1.33 0.09 10.10
N HIS A 24 -1.81 1.03 10.91
CA HIS A 24 -3.07 0.93 11.64
C HIS A 24 -3.77 2.30 11.64
N PRO A 25 -5.10 2.38 11.48
CA PRO A 25 -5.85 3.64 11.48
C PRO A 25 -5.62 4.53 12.71
N GLY A 26 -5.32 3.93 13.87
CA GLY A 26 -4.99 4.66 15.09
C GLY A 26 -3.60 5.32 15.14
N GLN A 27 -2.75 5.15 14.11
CA GLN A 27 -1.47 5.86 14.00
C GLN A 27 -1.70 7.25 13.39
N ALA A 28 -1.00 8.27 13.87
CA ALA A 28 -1.34 9.66 13.55
C ALA A 28 -1.17 9.99 12.05
N ASN A 29 -0.12 9.47 11.41
CA ASN A 29 0.10 9.72 9.99
C ASN A 29 -0.88 8.93 9.09
N VAL A 30 -1.29 7.73 9.53
CA VAL A 30 -2.33 6.94 8.83
C VAL A 30 -3.70 7.58 8.99
N ALA A 31 -4.03 8.05 10.21
CA ALA A 31 -5.25 8.80 10.48
C ALA A 31 -5.30 10.06 9.61
N TRP A 32 -4.19 10.79 9.48
CA TRP A 32 -4.11 11.97 8.60
C TRP A 32 -4.50 11.66 7.14
N LEU A 33 -4.06 10.52 6.60
CA LEU A 33 -4.47 10.08 5.25
C LEU A 33 -5.98 9.79 5.18
N ILE A 34 -6.50 9.04 6.16
CA ILE A 34 -7.92 8.67 6.22
C ILE A 34 -8.79 9.92 6.35
N ASP A 35 -8.46 10.83 7.26
CA ASP A 35 -9.16 12.09 7.47
C ASP A 35 -9.13 12.96 6.22
N GLY A 36 -8.02 12.97 5.48
CA GLY A 36 -7.90 13.67 4.21
C GLY A 36 -8.86 13.13 3.14
N LEU A 37 -8.99 11.81 3.02
CA LEU A 37 -9.95 11.17 2.12
C LEU A 37 -11.40 11.42 2.56
N VAL A 38 -11.67 11.38 3.86
CA VAL A 38 -12.98 11.73 4.44
C VAL A 38 -13.32 13.19 4.16
N ALA A 39 -12.37 14.12 4.30
CA ALA A 39 -12.56 15.53 3.97
C ALA A 39 -12.83 15.76 2.47
N ALA A 40 -12.32 14.88 1.61
CA ALA A 40 -12.61 14.85 0.18
C ALA A 40 -13.97 14.20 -0.17
N GLY A 41 -14.83 13.93 0.83
CA GLY A 41 -16.18 13.41 0.61
C GLY A 41 -16.26 11.90 0.43
N ARG A 42 -15.24 11.14 0.88
CA ARG A 42 -15.24 9.68 0.82
C ARG A 42 -15.77 9.06 2.11
N GLU A 43 -16.40 7.88 1.99
CA GLU A 43 -16.56 6.92 3.08
C GLU A 43 -15.39 5.94 2.99
N VAL A 44 -14.54 5.90 4.01
CA VAL A 44 -13.27 5.17 3.96
C VAL A 44 -13.36 3.86 4.72
N HIS A 45 -13.24 2.75 4.00
CA HIS A 45 -13.08 1.42 4.58
C HIS A 45 -11.58 1.12 4.71
N ALA A 46 -11.00 1.29 5.88
CA ALA A 46 -9.59 1.04 6.12
C ALA A 46 -9.34 -0.43 6.52
N ALA A 47 -8.64 -1.18 5.67
CA ALA A 47 -8.27 -2.57 5.86
C ALA A 47 -6.86 -2.72 6.44
N THR A 48 -6.78 -3.18 7.70
CA THR A 48 -5.54 -3.49 8.40
C THR A 48 -5.10 -4.93 8.12
N LEU A 49 -3.88 -5.09 7.62
CA LEU A 49 -3.32 -6.40 7.27
C LEU A 49 -2.58 -7.06 8.44
N PRO A 50 -2.78 -8.38 8.68
CA PRO A 50 -1.93 -9.14 9.58
C PRO A 50 -0.44 -9.03 9.22
N THR A 51 0.46 -8.92 10.20
CA THR A 51 1.88 -8.66 9.96
C THR A 51 2.75 -9.91 9.76
N ASN A 52 2.26 -11.12 10.05
CA ASN A 52 3.02 -12.35 9.84
C ASN A 52 2.14 -13.47 9.28
N ALA A 53 1.68 -13.30 8.04
CA ALA A 53 0.91 -14.35 7.37
C ALA A 53 1.78 -15.57 7.04
N SER A 54 1.27 -16.75 7.36
CA SER A 54 1.84 -18.03 6.92
C SER A 54 1.29 -18.51 5.57
N SER A 55 0.25 -17.84 5.06
CA SER A 55 -0.34 -18.05 3.74
C SER A 55 -0.87 -16.71 3.24
N PHE A 56 -0.32 -16.22 2.12
CA PHE A 56 -0.72 -14.93 1.52
C PHE A 56 -2.21 -14.93 1.16
N GLU A 57 -2.65 -16.03 0.54
CA GLU A 57 -4.03 -16.20 0.09
C GLU A 57 -5.02 -16.18 1.27
N ARG A 58 -4.79 -17.00 2.31
CA ARG A 58 -5.73 -17.11 3.44
C ARG A 58 -5.73 -15.87 4.34
N ALA A 59 -4.59 -15.22 4.50
CA ALA A 59 -4.47 -14.08 5.40
C ALA A 59 -4.92 -12.76 4.78
N TYR A 60 -4.77 -12.62 3.45
CA TYR A 60 -4.99 -11.35 2.74
C TYR A 60 -5.99 -11.46 1.60
N MET A 61 -5.75 -12.34 0.61
CA MET A 61 -6.58 -12.36 -0.60
C MET A 61 -8.03 -12.77 -0.33
N ARG A 62 -8.26 -13.92 0.32
CA ARG A 62 -9.62 -14.42 0.60
C ARG A 62 -10.41 -13.48 1.50
N PRO A 63 -9.87 -12.96 2.62
CA PRO A 63 -10.60 -12.01 3.45
C PRO A 63 -10.97 -10.72 2.69
N LEU A 64 -10.04 -10.19 1.88
CA LEU A 64 -10.30 -8.97 1.13
C LEU A 64 -11.32 -9.21 0.01
N ALA A 65 -11.17 -10.28 -0.76
CA ALA A 65 -12.13 -10.69 -1.79
C ALA A 65 -13.54 -10.90 -1.20
N SER A 66 -13.63 -11.61 -0.06
CA SER A 66 -14.90 -11.79 0.64
C SER A 66 -15.51 -10.49 1.14
N TYR A 67 -14.68 -9.51 1.52
CA TYR A 67 -15.15 -8.22 1.99
C TYR A 67 -15.75 -7.37 0.86
N VAL A 68 -15.12 -7.40 -0.32
CA VAL A 68 -15.56 -6.62 -1.48
C VAL A 68 -16.66 -7.29 -2.29
N ALA A 69 -16.86 -8.61 -2.18
CA ALA A 69 -17.83 -9.36 -2.97
C ALA A 69 -19.29 -8.86 -2.83
N ASP A 70 -19.67 -8.41 -1.63
CA ASP A 70 -21.04 -7.98 -1.31
C ASP A 70 -21.16 -6.45 -1.20
N ARG A 71 -20.16 -5.70 -1.68
CA ARG A 71 -20.06 -4.24 -1.53
C ARG A 71 -19.67 -3.58 -2.84
N THR A 72 -20.16 -2.36 -3.05
CA THR A 72 -19.71 -1.52 -4.17
C THR A 72 -18.70 -0.51 -3.65
N PHE A 73 -17.57 -0.36 -4.36
CA PHE A 73 -16.59 0.68 -4.12
C PHE A 73 -16.29 1.39 -5.43
N ASP A 74 -16.13 2.71 -5.38
CA ASP A 74 -15.77 3.50 -6.55
C ASP A 74 -14.29 3.32 -6.90
N ALA A 75 -13.46 3.14 -5.87
CA ALA A 75 -12.03 3.00 -6.00
C ALA A 75 -11.38 2.28 -4.81
N VAL A 76 -10.13 1.87 -5.00
CA VAL A 76 -9.26 1.36 -3.93
C VAL A 76 -7.95 2.16 -3.88
N VAL A 77 -7.55 2.57 -2.68
CA VAL A 77 -6.22 3.08 -2.37
C VAL A 77 -5.43 1.97 -1.70
N ALA A 78 -4.26 1.61 -2.21
CA ALA A 78 -3.51 0.46 -1.71
C ALA A 78 -2.04 0.81 -1.47
N HIS A 79 -1.60 0.76 -0.21
CA HIS A 79 -0.24 1.14 0.19
C HIS A 79 0.65 -0.08 0.42
N SER A 80 1.88 -0.08 -0.09
CA SER A 80 2.92 -1.07 0.24
C SER A 80 2.44 -2.53 0.08
N LEU A 81 2.42 -3.34 1.15
CA LEU A 81 1.86 -4.70 1.15
C LEU A 81 0.40 -4.72 0.67
N GLY A 82 -0.41 -3.74 1.05
CA GLY A 82 -1.77 -3.58 0.52
C GLY A 82 -1.78 -3.44 -1.00
N GLY A 83 -0.82 -2.72 -1.57
CA GLY A 83 -0.63 -2.63 -3.02
C GLY A 83 -0.29 -3.96 -3.69
N LEU A 84 0.46 -4.84 -3.01
CA LEU A 84 0.70 -6.20 -3.48
C LEU A 84 -0.58 -7.06 -3.38
N VAL A 85 -1.29 -7.02 -2.27
CA VAL A 85 -2.54 -7.78 -2.06
C VAL A 85 -3.59 -7.37 -3.09
N THR A 86 -3.88 -6.07 -3.21
CA THR A 86 -4.87 -5.55 -4.16
C THR A 86 -4.51 -5.92 -5.59
N ALA A 87 -3.23 -5.84 -5.98
CA ALA A 87 -2.79 -6.23 -7.32
C ALA A 87 -3.05 -7.70 -7.66
N THR A 88 -3.09 -8.59 -6.67
CA THR A 88 -3.40 -10.02 -6.88
C THR A 88 -4.88 -10.35 -6.99
N LEU A 89 -5.78 -9.40 -6.69
CA LEU A 89 -7.22 -9.61 -6.80
C LEU A 89 -7.71 -9.36 -8.22
N ASP A 90 -8.56 -10.27 -8.70
CA ASP A 90 -9.39 -10.06 -9.89
C ASP A 90 -10.63 -9.27 -9.48
N TRP A 91 -10.48 -7.94 -9.47
CA TRP A 91 -11.51 -7.01 -9.03
C TRP A 91 -11.48 -5.78 -9.93
N ASP A 92 -12.56 -5.59 -10.68
CA ASP A 92 -12.69 -4.52 -11.65
C ASP A 92 -13.10 -3.21 -10.96
N VAL A 93 -12.10 -2.53 -10.40
CA VAL A 93 -12.25 -1.26 -9.69
C VAL A 93 -11.06 -0.36 -10.00
N ARG A 94 -11.27 0.96 -9.99
CA ARG A 94 -10.17 1.92 -10.13
C ARG A 94 -9.18 1.77 -8.98
N ARG A 95 -7.88 1.73 -9.28
CA ARG A 95 -6.83 1.49 -8.28
C ARG A 95 -5.84 2.63 -8.21
N VAL A 96 -5.60 3.12 -7.00
CA VAL A 96 -4.53 4.07 -6.70
C VAL A 96 -3.54 3.37 -5.79
N TYR A 97 -2.35 3.05 -6.31
CA TYR A 97 -1.29 2.40 -5.57
C TYR A 97 -0.35 3.44 -4.97
N LEU A 98 -0.03 3.29 -3.69
CA LEU A 98 0.91 4.15 -2.97
C LEU A 98 2.14 3.31 -2.61
N SER A 99 3.24 3.55 -3.32
CA SER A 99 4.51 2.82 -3.17
C SER A 99 4.32 1.31 -3.01
N PRO A 100 3.67 0.63 -3.99
CA PRO A 100 3.25 -0.75 -3.85
C PRO A 100 4.45 -1.70 -3.75
N TRP A 101 4.35 -2.73 -2.91
CA TRP A 101 5.46 -3.64 -2.64
C TRP A 101 5.58 -4.76 -3.70
N TRP A 102 5.73 -4.39 -4.96
CA TRP A 102 5.84 -5.32 -6.09
C TRP A 102 7.24 -5.91 -6.29
N GLY A 103 8.23 -5.41 -5.56
CA GLY A 103 9.56 -5.98 -5.48
C GLY A 103 10.32 -5.48 -4.26
N VAL A 104 11.38 -6.19 -3.88
CA VAL A 104 12.28 -5.79 -2.79
C VAL A 104 13.47 -5.05 -3.38
N ARG A 105 13.84 -3.90 -2.79
CA ARG A 105 15.00 -3.12 -3.22
C ARG A 105 16.26 -3.99 -3.27
N GLU A 106 17.03 -3.89 -4.34
CA GLU A 106 18.31 -4.58 -4.44
C GLU A 106 19.32 -4.04 -3.41
N GLY A 107 20.07 -4.93 -2.77
CA GLY A 107 21.08 -4.58 -1.79
C GLY A 107 21.06 -5.50 -0.57
N VAL A 108 21.56 -5.01 0.56
CA VAL A 108 21.66 -5.79 1.81
C VAL A 108 20.28 -6.30 2.24
N GLN A 109 19.22 -5.52 2.07
CA GLN A 109 17.86 -5.95 2.38
C GLN A 109 17.42 -7.15 1.52
N SER A 110 17.68 -7.17 0.21
CA SER A 110 17.32 -8.34 -0.63
C SER A 110 18.15 -9.59 -0.28
N ALA A 111 19.40 -9.42 0.17
CA ALA A 111 20.23 -10.52 0.67
C ALA A 111 19.69 -11.07 2.01
N VAL A 112 19.34 -10.20 2.95
CA VAL A 112 18.71 -10.56 4.23
C VAL A 112 17.36 -11.24 4.01
N PHE A 113 16.53 -10.71 3.10
CA PHE A 113 15.26 -11.32 2.73
C PHE A 113 15.46 -12.74 2.16
N ARG A 114 16.45 -12.94 1.29
CA ARG A 114 16.78 -14.27 0.74
C ARG A 114 17.26 -15.24 1.83
N ALA A 115 18.17 -14.81 2.69
CA ALA A 115 18.69 -15.62 3.78
C ALA A 115 17.59 -15.97 4.80
N LEU A 116 16.77 -15.00 5.18
CA LEU A 116 15.65 -15.20 6.09
C LEU A 116 14.65 -16.20 5.50
N ALA A 117 14.28 -16.06 4.22
CA ALA A 117 13.35 -16.95 3.53
C ALA A 117 13.79 -18.42 3.50
N ALA A 118 15.09 -18.71 3.55
CA ALA A 118 15.63 -20.06 3.52
C ALA A 118 15.38 -20.83 4.84
N LEU A 119 15.07 -20.14 5.94
CA LEU A 119 14.81 -20.77 7.22
C LEU A 119 13.42 -21.45 7.24
N PRO A 120 13.32 -22.75 7.59
CA PRO A 120 12.05 -23.49 7.58
C PRO A 120 11.23 -23.22 8.86
N THR A 121 11.01 -21.95 9.21
CA THR A 121 10.25 -21.56 10.41
C THR A 121 9.28 -20.42 10.14
N SER A 122 8.19 -20.38 10.90
CA SER A 122 7.20 -19.29 10.92
C SER A 122 7.42 -18.30 12.06
N ARG A 123 8.44 -18.51 12.91
CA ARG A 123 8.71 -17.60 14.03
C ARG A 123 9.17 -16.23 13.49
N PRO A 124 8.64 -15.10 14.00
CA PRO A 124 9.15 -13.77 13.67
C PRO A 124 10.55 -13.57 14.28
N LEU A 125 11.57 -13.39 13.44
CA LEU A 125 12.97 -13.39 13.88
C LEU A 125 13.61 -12.00 13.76
N VAL A 126 13.39 -11.33 12.63
CA VAL A 126 14.16 -10.12 12.26
C VAL A 126 13.29 -8.88 12.44
N PRO A 127 13.68 -7.91 13.28
CA PRO A 127 12.97 -6.62 13.33
C PRO A 127 13.07 -5.94 11.96
N ALA A 128 11.95 -5.42 11.47
CA ALA A 128 11.97 -4.57 10.29
C ALA A 128 12.35 -3.15 10.70
N ALA A 129 13.28 -2.56 9.95
CA ALA A 129 13.70 -1.18 10.14
C ALA A 129 13.76 -0.50 8.76
N GLY A 130 13.32 0.75 8.71
CA GLY A 130 13.49 1.63 7.57
C GLY A 130 12.81 2.97 7.83
N SER A 131 13.39 4.03 7.26
CA SER A 131 12.74 5.34 7.24
C SER A 131 11.54 5.26 6.32
N VAL A 132 10.39 5.70 6.83
CA VAL A 132 9.12 5.63 6.10
C VAL A 132 8.69 7.01 5.61
N GLY A 133 9.12 8.07 6.28
CA GLY A 133 8.99 9.48 5.91
C GLY A 133 9.82 10.36 6.88
N ASP A 134 9.68 11.69 6.80
CA ASP A 134 10.37 12.68 7.66
C ASP A 134 9.52 13.19 8.84
N ILE A 135 8.20 12.96 8.82
CA ILE A 135 7.30 13.25 9.94
C ILE A 135 7.29 12.08 10.91
N SER A 136 7.74 12.33 12.14
CA SER A 136 7.73 11.33 13.21
C SER A 136 6.31 11.07 13.72
N GLU A 137 6.02 9.81 14.04
CA GLU A 137 4.81 9.44 14.77
C GLU A 137 4.92 9.94 16.22
N PRO A 138 3.82 10.47 16.81
CA PRO A 138 3.81 10.90 18.21
C PRO A 138 3.97 9.72 19.18
N THR A 139 3.56 8.52 18.76
CA THR A 139 3.77 7.27 19.51
C THR A 139 4.68 6.35 18.70
N PRO A 140 5.75 5.77 19.28
CA PRO A 140 6.59 4.83 18.58
C PRO A 140 5.78 3.64 18.04
N ARG A 141 5.96 3.32 16.76
CA ARG A 141 5.36 2.13 16.17
C ARG A 141 5.91 0.89 16.86
N GLU A 142 5.05 -0.11 17.09
CA GLU A 142 5.49 -1.39 17.61
C GLU A 142 6.45 -2.04 16.61
N THR A 143 7.64 -2.43 17.10
CA THR A 143 8.66 -3.07 16.26
C THR A 143 8.15 -4.40 15.74
N THR A 144 7.72 -4.40 14.48
CA THR A 144 7.22 -5.61 13.84
C THR A 144 8.39 -6.46 13.37
N ARG A 145 8.35 -7.76 13.66
CA ARG A 145 9.36 -8.74 13.22
C ARG A 145 8.86 -9.52 12.00
N LEU A 146 9.76 -9.79 11.07
CA LEU A 146 9.50 -10.61 9.88
C LEU A 146 9.76 -12.09 10.18
N SER A 147 8.82 -12.95 9.79
CA SER A 147 9.02 -14.41 9.76
C SER A 147 9.51 -14.88 8.38
N PRO A 148 10.35 -15.93 8.31
CA PRO A 148 10.75 -16.55 7.05
C PRO A 148 9.59 -16.97 6.15
N THR A 149 8.54 -17.55 6.75
CA THR A 149 7.34 -17.94 5.99
C THR A 149 6.67 -16.73 5.36
N PHE A 150 6.50 -15.64 6.10
CA PHE A 150 5.93 -14.41 5.54
C PHE A 150 6.75 -13.90 4.35
N VAL A 151 8.08 -13.90 4.46
CA VAL A 151 8.96 -13.48 3.35
C VAL A 151 8.79 -14.38 2.12
N ARG A 152 8.71 -15.71 2.29
CA ARG A 152 8.48 -16.64 1.17
C ARG A 152 7.14 -16.37 0.49
N GLU A 153 6.09 -16.16 1.27
CA GLU A 153 4.75 -15.88 0.77
C GLU A 153 4.69 -14.55 -0.01
N VAL A 154 5.32 -13.48 0.51
CA VAL A 154 5.43 -12.20 -0.21
C VAL A 154 6.19 -12.34 -1.52
N ARG A 155 7.34 -13.04 -1.52
CA ARG A 155 8.12 -13.26 -2.76
C ARG A 155 7.35 -14.06 -3.80
N ARG A 156 6.58 -15.06 -3.36
CA ARG A 156 5.71 -15.84 -4.25
C ARG A 156 4.64 -14.95 -4.88
N ALA A 157 3.98 -14.12 -4.07
CA ALA A 157 2.97 -13.18 -4.56
C ALA A 157 3.53 -12.15 -5.55
N GLN A 158 4.73 -11.60 -5.29
CA GLN A 158 5.41 -10.68 -6.20
C GLN A 158 5.73 -11.36 -7.55
N ALA A 159 6.18 -12.61 -7.53
CA ALA A 159 6.49 -13.37 -8.74
C ALA A 159 5.23 -13.76 -9.54
N SER A 160 4.06 -13.80 -8.91
CA SER A 160 2.79 -14.16 -9.53
C SER A 160 1.88 -12.95 -9.81
N LEU A 161 2.40 -11.72 -9.76
CA LEU A 161 1.62 -10.53 -10.05
C LEU A 161 1.06 -10.57 -11.49
N PRO A 162 -0.23 -10.27 -11.68
CA PRO A 162 -0.83 -10.22 -13.01
C PRO A 162 -0.28 -9.05 -13.85
N ALA A 163 -0.74 -8.96 -15.10
CA ALA A 163 -0.46 -7.83 -15.96
C ALA A 163 -0.97 -6.51 -15.34
N PHE A 164 -0.27 -5.41 -15.62
CA PHE A 164 -0.66 -4.09 -15.15
C PHE A 164 -2.01 -3.68 -15.72
N ARG A 165 -2.85 -3.06 -14.89
CA ARG A 165 -4.16 -2.56 -15.31
C ARG A 165 -4.05 -1.09 -15.74
N PRO A 166 -4.44 -0.73 -16.97
CA PRO A 166 -4.20 0.60 -17.54
C PRO A 166 -5.04 1.72 -16.89
N ASP A 167 -6.08 1.38 -16.15
CA ASP A 167 -6.92 2.29 -15.37
C ASP A 167 -6.32 2.66 -14.00
N SER A 168 -5.22 2.02 -13.62
CA SER A 168 -4.60 2.19 -12.30
C SER A 168 -3.61 3.35 -12.31
N THR A 169 -3.54 4.07 -11.20
CA THR A 169 -2.53 5.12 -10.96
C THR A 169 -1.54 4.63 -9.91
N VAL A 170 -0.25 4.88 -10.10
CA VAL A 170 0.80 4.47 -9.17
C VAL A 170 1.60 5.68 -8.72
N PHE A 171 1.70 5.83 -7.41
CA PHE A 171 2.54 6.82 -6.77
C PHE A 171 3.80 6.13 -6.24
N CYS A 172 4.97 6.71 -6.45
CA CYS A 172 6.20 6.24 -5.81
C CYS A 172 7.17 7.38 -5.51
N SER A 173 8.01 7.19 -4.50
CA SER A 173 9.16 8.07 -4.28
C SER A 173 10.42 7.42 -4.81
N LEU A 174 11.25 8.18 -5.53
CA LEU A 174 12.53 7.68 -6.03
C LEU A 174 13.51 7.38 -4.89
N THR A 175 13.29 7.96 -3.71
CA THR A 175 14.08 7.73 -2.50
C THR A 175 13.48 6.64 -1.59
N ASP A 176 12.48 5.89 -2.06
CA ASP A 176 11.88 4.81 -1.27
C ASP A 176 12.94 3.76 -0.89
N ALA A 177 13.11 3.55 0.42
CA ALA A 177 14.10 2.65 0.99
C ALA A 177 13.55 1.26 1.35
N ILE A 178 12.26 1.01 1.11
CA ILE A 178 11.53 -0.20 1.50
C ILE A 178 11.21 -1.05 0.27
N VAL A 179 10.65 -0.45 -0.78
CA VAL A 179 10.22 -1.17 -1.99
C VAL A 179 11.19 -0.96 -3.15
N SER A 180 11.14 -1.84 -4.15
CA SER A 180 11.91 -1.67 -5.37
C SER A 180 11.23 -0.67 -6.31
N VAL A 181 11.78 0.56 -6.37
CA VAL A 181 11.39 1.58 -7.36
C VAL A 181 11.55 1.06 -8.79
N ALA A 182 12.60 0.26 -9.05
CA ALA A 182 12.81 -0.38 -10.35
C ALA A 182 11.65 -1.33 -10.73
N ALA A 183 11.21 -2.18 -9.79
CA ALA A 183 10.09 -3.10 -10.04
C ALA A 183 8.76 -2.36 -10.27
N ILE A 184 8.58 -1.19 -9.65
CA ILE A 184 7.44 -0.30 -9.93
C ILE A 184 7.56 0.24 -11.37
N GLY A 185 8.70 0.83 -11.72
CA GLY A 185 8.93 1.43 -13.04
C GLY A 185 8.84 0.44 -14.20
N GLU A 186 9.30 -0.80 -14.03
CA GLU A 186 9.20 -1.86 -15.04
C GLU A 186 7.76 -2.29 -15.33
N ARG A 187 6.87 -2.16 -14.33
CA ARG A 187 5.47 -2.60 -14.42
C ARG A 187 4.50 -1.49 -14.80
N THR A 188 4.86 -0.24 -14.54
CA THR A 188 3.94 0.89 -14.68
C THR A 188 4.27 1.72 -15.93
N PRO A 189 3.33 1.87 -16.88
CA PRO A 189 3.47 2.82 -17.96
C PRO A 189 3.69 4.24 -17.42
N ALA A 190 4.55 5.03 -18.07
CA ALA A 190 4.87 6.38 -17.61
C ALA A 190 3.63 7.29 -17.43
N ALA A 191 2.60 7.12 -18.26
CA ALA A 191 1.34 7.86 -18.16
C ALA A 191 0.51 7.53 -16.89
N ASN A 192 0.84 6.44 -16.20
CA ASN A 192 0.17 5.96 -15.00
C ASN A 192 1.01 6.17 -13.73
N LEU A 193 2.25 6.69 -13.88
CA LEU A 193 3.21 6.83 -12.79
C LEU A 193 3.34 8.29 -12.34
N ARG A 194 3.06 8.54 -11.07
CA ARG A 194 3.26 9.84 -10.41
C ARG A 194 4.39 9.72 -9.39
N VAL A 195 5.50 10.39 -9.66
CA VAL A 195 6.63 10.44 -8.72
C VAL A 195 6.40 11.53 -7.68
N TYR A 196 6.79 11.28 -6.42
CA TYR A 196 6.76 12.30 -5.36
C TYR A 196 8.01 12.25 -4.47
N ASP A 197 8.28 13.34 -3.76
CA ASP A 197 9.31 13.39 -2.71
C ASP A 197 8.67 13.13 -1.34
N GLY A 198 9.23 12.18 -0.58
CA GLY A 198 8.69 11.87 0.75
C GLY A 198 8.93 10.45 1.29
N GLY A 199 9.63 9.58 0.55
CA GLY A 199 9.94 8.23 1.02
C GLY A 199 8.80 7.23 0.79
N HIS A 200 8.65 6.26 1.69
CA HIS A 200 7.74 5.11 1.49
C HIS A 200 6.27 5.42 1.82
N GLU A 201 6.05 6.31 2.78
CA GLU A 201 4.75 6.79 3.21
C GLU A 201 4.69 8.29 2.99
N PHE A 202 4.15 8.71 1.84
CA PHE A 202 3.93 10.13 1.59
C PHE A 202 3.15 10.80 2.72
N PHE A 203 2.21 10.11 3.37
CA PHE A 203 1.42 10.65 4.49
C PHE A 203 2.23 10.88 5.79
N SER A 204 3.44 10.33 5.83
CA SER A 204 4.47 10.59 6.82
C SER A 204 5.52 11.58 6.29
N SER A 205 5.23 12.35 5.23
CA SER A 205 6.16 13.31 4.63
C SER A 205 5.70 14.77 4.74
N THR A 206 6.64 15.72 4.78
CA THR A 206 6.33 17.16 4.80
C THR A 206 5.51 17.61 3.57
N GLY A 207 5.71 16.95 2.42
CA GLY A 207 4.98 17.21 1.16
C GLY A 207 3.59 16.56 1.07
N ARG A 208 3.12 15.92 2.14
CA ARG A 208 1.95 15.03 2.11
C ARG A 208 0.66 15.63 1.55
N ALA A 209 0.42 16.93 1.77
CA ALA A 209 -0.80 17.61 1.32
C ALA A 209 -0.91 17.63 -0.21
N ALA A 210 0.16 18.01 -0.92
CA ALA A 210 0.17 18.04 -2.38
C ALA A 210 0.00 16.64 -2.99
N VAL A 211 0.61 15.63 -2.37
CA VAL A 211 0.45 14.24 -2.82
C VAL A 211 -0.97 13.73 -2.56
N LEU A 212 -1.61 14.13 -1.44
CA LEU A 212 -3.00 13.79 -1.16
C LEU A 212 -3.94 14.41 -2.20
N ASP A 213 -3.73 15.65 -2.61
CA ASP A 213 -4.53 16.31 -3.66
C ASP A 213 -4.46 15.52 -4.97
N ASP A 214 -3.26 15.09 -5.37
CA ASP A 214 -3.05 14.23 -6.55
C ASP A 214 -3.72 12.86 -6.38
N VAL A 215 -3.67 12.26 -5.19
CA VAL A 215 -4.35 10.98 -4.88
C VAL A 215 -5.87 11.14 -5.01
N VAL A 216 -6.45 12.22 -4.50
CA VAL A 216 -7.88 12.51 -4.61
C VAL A 216 -8.27 12.74 -6.08
N ALA A 217 -7.45 13.46 -6.85
CA ALA A 217 -7.66 13.64 -8.28
C ALA A 217 -7.63 12.30 -9.04
N ALA A 218 -6.63 11.45 -8.75
CA ALA A 218 -6.51 10.13 -9.35
C ALA A 218 -7.69 9.20 -8.98
N LEU A 219 -8.23 9.31 -7.77
CA LEU A 219 -9.42 8.56 -7.37
C LEU A 219 -10.66 8.95 -8.18
N ARG A 220 -10.79 10.23 -8.52
CA ARG A 220 -11.95 10.77 -9.26
C ARG A 220 -11.84 10.55 -10.77
N ASP A 221 -10.67 10.84 -11.32
CA ASP A 221 -10.49 11.05 -12.76
C ASP A 221 -9.45 10.07 -13.36
N GLY A 222 -8.83 9.22 -12.55
CA GLY A 222 -7.88 8.19 -12.98
C GLY A 222 -6.49 8.74 -13.33
N PRO A 223 -5.66 7.98 -14.07
CA PRO A 223 -4.25 8.30 -14.30
C PRO A 223 -4.02 9.60 -15.06
N ALA A 224 -4.96 9.99 -15.95
CA ALA A 224 -4.87 11.22 -16.71
C ALA A 224 -4.88 12.48 -15.82
N ALA A 225 -5.45 12.40 -14.61
CA ALA A 225 -5.52 13.50 -13.67
C ALA A 225 -4.15 13.93 -13.12
N VAL A 226 -3.18 13.01 -13.13
CA VAL A 226 -1.85 13.21 -12.54
C VAL A 226 -0.72 13.02 -13.57
N ALA A 227 -1.07 12.77 -14.83
CA ALA A 227 -0.13 12.67 -15.93
C ALA A 227 0.44 14.06 -16.24
N GLY A 228 1.76 14.24 -16.09
CA GLY A 228 2.44 15.46 -16.54
C GLY A 228 2.57 16.59 -15.52
N ALA A 229 2.33 16.35 -14.23
CA ALA A 229 2.80 17.25 -13.18
C ALA A 229 4.32 17.06 -12.95
N SER A 230 5.12 17.42 -13.97
CA SER A 230 6.54 17.68 -13.79
C SER A 230 6.67 19.01 -13.04
N THR A 231 6.83 18.95 -11.72
CA THR A 231 7.41 20.06 -10.95
C THR A 231 8.92 19.98 -11.06
#